data_AF-A0A947LZQ0-F1
#
_entry.id   AF-A0A947LZQ0-F1
#
_cell.length_a   1.000
_cell.length_b   1.000
_cell.length_c   1.000
_cell.angle_alpha   90.00
_cell.angle_beta   90.00
_cell.angle_gamma   90.00
#
_symmetry.space_group_name_H-M   'P 1'
#
loop_
_entity.id
_entity.type
_entity.pdbx_description
1 polymer ?
#
loop_
_entity_poly.entity_id
_entity_poly.type
_entity_poly.pdbx_seq_one_letter_code
_entity_poly.pdbx_strand_id
1 'polypeptide(L)'
;MHDIICPHCNKAFKVDETGYADILKQVRDADFSAQLHERLELAEQDKRNAVALAQAQVANELQKSTAAKDSEIQALKAQLGAGAVERDLAVAQALSAVEKQRDAMANELERMRQAQQTAYQLAQARLAQELQSVAAKKDTEIQQLKSQLEAGEVVRRLAVSEAVTVVTRERDELKNDLNLVVVKKQLEEAAIKEQYALQLRDRDGEIARLRDMKARLSTKMVGETLEQHCETEFNRIRATAFPRAYFEKDNDARSGSKGDYIFRDVDDAGNEIVSIMFEMKNE
;
A
#
# COMPACT_ATOMS: atom_id res chain seq x y z
N MET A 1 123.74 -101.26 56.62
CA MET A 1 124.99 -101.02 57.40
C MET A 1 125.84 -99.97 56.70
N HIS A 2 125.91 -98.76 57.25
CA HIS A 2 126.80 -97.69 56.80
C HIS A 2 127.56 -97.17 58.03
N ASP A 3 128.89 -97.14 57.94
CA ASP A 3 129.76 -96.71 59.04
C ASP A 3 129.68 -95.17 59.18
N ILE A 4 129.15 -94.68 60.30
CA ILE A 4 129.08 -93.24 60.60
C ILE A 4 130.28 -92.90 61.49
N ILE A 5 131.12 -91.97 61.03
CA ILE A 5 132.33 -91.54 61.73
C ILE A 5 131.97 -90.32 62.58
N CYS A 6 132.17 -90.40 63.90
CA CYS A 6 131.94 -89.25 64.78
C CYS A 6 132.94 -88.13 64.48
N PRO A 7 132.48 -86.91 64.12
CA PRO A 7 133.36 -85.80 63.80
C PRO A 7 134.15 -85.25 65.01
N HIS A 8 133.84 -85.71 66.24
CA HIS A 8 134.47 -85.21 67.46
C HIS A 8 135.51 -86.18 68.06
N CYS A 9 135.49 -87.46 67.73
CA CYS A 9 136.46 -88.43 68.27
C CYS A 9 136.97 -89.45 67.23
N ASN A 10 136.59 -89.31 65.96
CA ASN A 10 137.06 -90.09 64.80
C ASN A 10 137.05 -91.62 64.93
N LYS A 11 136.32 -92.19 65.90
CA LYS A 11 136.06 -93.63 65.97
C LYS A 11 134.85 -93.98 65.10
N ALA A 12 135.02 -94.96 64.23
CA ALA A 12 133.95 -95.53 63.42
C ALA A 12 133.13 -96.52 64.26
N PHE A 13 131.82 -96.31 64.36
CA PHE A 13 130.90 -97.22 65.01
C PHE A 13 129.83 -97.70 64.03
N LYS A 14 129.54 -99.01 64.07
CA LYS A 14 128.55 -99.65 63.22
C LYS A 14 127.17 -99.52 63.87
N VAL A 15 126.26 -98.82 63.20
CA VAL A 15 124.86 -98.72 63.63
C VAL A 15 124.11 -99.95 63.13
N ASP A 16 123.71 -100.78 64.07
CA ASP A 16 122.79 -101.91 63.94
C ASP A 16 121.36 -101.40 63.62
N GLU A 17 120.61 -102.09 62.75
CA GLU A 17 119.22 -101.73 62.41
C GLU A 17 118.28 -101.71 63.62
N THR A 18 118.57 -102.49 64.67
CA THR A 18 117.89 -102.42 65.97
C THR A 18 118.25 -101.15 66.74
N GLY A 19 119.51 -100.71 66.69
CA GLY A 19 119.93 -99.42 67.25
C GLY A 19 119.31 -98.21 66.54
N TYR A 20 119.09 -98.28 65.23
CA TYR A 20 118.36 -97.24 64.48
C TYR A 20 116.86 -97.23 64.80
N ALA A 21 116.25 -98.40 65.00
CA ALA A 21 114.85 -98.51 65.46
C ALA A 21 114.66 -97.99 66.89
N ASP A 22 115.65 -98.18 67.77
CA ASP A 22 115.66 -97.65 69.13
C ASP A 22 115.88 -96.13 69.16
N ILE A 23 116.73 -95.59 68.28
CA ILE A 23 116.87 -94.14 68.08
C ILE A 23 115.57 -93.56 67.49
N LEU A 24 114.90 -94.25 66.56
CA LEU A 24 113.60 -93.85 66.04
C LEU A 24 112.50 -93.89 67.11
N LYS A 25 112.51 -94.85 68.05
CA LYS A 25 111.60 -94.86 69.21
C LYS A 25 111.92 -93.80 70.25
N GLN A 26 113.20 -93.45 70.44
CA GLN A 26 113.61 -92.33 71.32
C GLN A 26 113.24 -90.96 70.75
N VAL A 27 113.09 -90.86 69.43
CA VAL A 27 112.68 -89.61 68.75
C VAL A 27 111.18 -89.59 68.43
N ARG A 28 110.54 -90.76 68.32
CA ARG A 28 109.08 -90.95 68.19
C ARG A 28 108.58 -91.88 69.28
N ASP A 29 108.60 -91.37 70.50
CA ASP A 29 107.88 -91.98 71.62
C ASP A 29 106.43 -91.45 71.68
N ALA A 30 105.63 -92.04 72.58
CA ALA A 30 104.25 -91.60 72.78
C ALA A 30 104.18 -90.12 73.23
N ASP A 31 105.20 -89.65 73.94
CA ASP A 31 105.29 -88.29 74.48
C ASP A 31 105.55 -87.25 73.38
N PHE A 32 106.44 -87.53 72.42
CA PHE A 32 106.65 -86.68 71.23
C PHE A 32 105.39 -86.61 70.36
N SER A 33 104.69 -87.74 70.22
CA SER A 33 103.43 -87.80 69.46
C SER A 33 102.34 -86.98 70.13
N ALA A 34 102.26 -87.01 71.47
CA ALA A 34 101.35 -86.19 72.27
C ALA A 34 101.68 -84.69 72.17
N GLN A 35 102.94 -84.30 72.30
CA GLN A 35 103.38 -82.90 72.14
C GLN A 35 103.15 -82.37 70.72
N LEU A 36 103.37 -83.20 69.70
CA LEU A 36 103.06 -82.84 68.32
C LEU A 36 101.56 -82.64 68.13
N HIS A 37 100.73 -83.50 68.73
CA HIS A 37 99.28 -83.36 68.70
C HIS A 37 98.81 -82.07 69.40
N GLU A 38 99.35 -81.78 70.58
CA GLU A 38 99.05 -80.56 71.34
C GLU A 38 99.45 -79.29 70.56
N ARG A 39 100.62 -79.28 69.90
CA ARG A 39 101.03 -78.15 69.05
C ARG A 39 100.18 -78.04 67.78
N LEU A 40 99.74 -79.15 67.20
CA LEU A 40 98.83 -79.14 66.06
C LEU A 40 97.44 -78.64 66.47
N GLU A 41 96.93 -79.04 67.65
CA GLU A 41 95.69 -78.53 68.21
C GLU A 41 95.76 -77.03 68.51
N LEU A 42 96.84 -76.55 69.12
CA LEU A 42 97.08 -75.12 69.32
C LEU A 42 97.14 -74.36 68.00
N ALA A 43 97.88 -74.87 67.00
CA ALA A 43 97.96 -74.25 65.67
C ALA A 43 96.60 -74.27 64.94
N GLU A 44 95.80 -75.33 65.08
CA GLU A 44 94.44 -75.38 64.58
C GLU A 44 93.53 -74.37 65.29
N GLN A 45 93.66 -74.25 66.60
CA GLN A 45 92.89 -73.30 67.40
C GLN A 45 93.26 -71.85 67.05
N ASP A 46 94.54 -71.53 66.90
CA ASP A 46 95.03 -70.23 66.44
C ASP A 46 94.56 -69.92 65.03
N LYS A 47 94.60 -70.90 64.11
CA LYS A 47 94.05 -70.74 62.76
C LYS A 47 92.54 -70.48 62.80
N ARG A 48 91.79 -71.20 63.62
CA ARG A 48 90.33 -70.99 63.80
C ARG A 48 90.05 -69.60 64.36
N ASN A 49 90.82 -69.15 65.36
CA ASN A 49 90.71 -67.82 65.94
C ASN A 49 91.06 -66.72 64.93
N ALA A 50 92.12 -66.89 64.15
CA ALA A 50 92.51 -65.95 63.10
C ALA A 50 91.44 -65.82 62.00
N VAL A 51 90.85 -66.95 61.59
CA VAL A 51 89.73 -66.95 60.62
C VAL A 51 88.50 -66.28 61.22
N ALA A 52 88.16 -66.57 62.48
CA ALA A 52 87.03 -65.93 63.17
C ALA A 52 87.22 -64.41 63.31
N LEU A 53 88.44 -63.96 63.63
CA LEU A 53 88.78 -62.54 63.69
C LEU A 53 88.65 -61.87 62.32
N ALA A 54 89.16 -62.52 61.26
CA ALA A 54 89.04 -62.03 59.90
C ALA A 54 87.57 -61.96 59.44
N GLN A 55 86.76 -62.97 59.76
CA GLN A 55 85.32 -62.96 59.49
C GLN A 55 84.60 -61.83 60.24
N ALA A 56 84.95 -61.60 61.51
CA ALA A 56 84.38 -60.51 62.30
C ALA A 56 84.78 -59.13 61.77
N GLN A 57 86.03 -58.95 61.31
CA GLN A 57 86.49 -57.73 60.67
C GLN A 57 85.75 -57.47 59.36
N VAL A 58 85.63 -58.49 58.50
CA VAL A 58 84.87 -58.39 57.24
C VAL A 58 83.40 -58.08 57.51
N ALA A 59 82.77 -58.72 58.50
CA ALA A 59 81.40 -58.44 58.88
C ALA A 59 81.21 -57.00 59.39
N ASN A 60 82.16 -56.49 60.17
CA ASN A 60 82.14 -55.11 60.67
C ASN A 60 82.33 -54.09 59.53
N GLU A 61 83.26 -54.34 58.60
CA GLU A 61 83.44 -53.51 57.40
C GLU A 61 82.20 -53.52 56.50
N LEU A 62 81.59 -54.68 56.29
CA LEU A 62 80.31 -54.80 55.58
C LEU A 62 79.21 -54.02 56.29
N GLN A 63 79.07 -54.17 57.61
CA GLN A 63 78.07 -53.45 58.40
C GLN A 63 78.26 -51.93 58.35
N LYS A 64 79.50 -51.44 58.38
CA LYS A 64 79.82 -50.02 58.21
C LYS A 64 79.45 -49.53 56.81
N SER A 65 79.77 -50.32 55.79
CA SER A 65 79.44 -50.02 54.39
C SER A 65 77.93 -50.00 54.14
N THR A 66 77.17 -50.96 54.69
CA THR A 66 75.70 -50.98 54.57
C THR A 66 75.09 -49.81 55.33
N ALA A 67 75.54 -49.51 56.54
CA ALA A 67 75.06 -48.34 57.29
C ALA A 67 75.34 -47.01 56.55
N ALA A 68 76.52 -46.88 55.93
CA ALA A 68 76.85 -45.72 55.12
C ALA A 68 75.93 -45.60 53.89
N LYS A 69 75.74 -46.69 53.15
CA LYS A 69 74.81 -46.73 52.01
C LYS A 69 73.36 -46.47 52.40
N ASP A 70 72.90 -47.01 53.52
CA ASP A 70 71.55 -46.76 54.03
C ASP A 70 71.37 -45.28 54.39
N SER A 71 72.39 -44.66 54.99
CA SER A 71 72.38 -43.21 55.28
C SER A 71 72.33 -42.38 53.99
N GLU A 72 73.08 -42.76 52.97
CA GLU A 72 73.09 -42.10 51.66
C GLU A 72 71.75 -42.29 50.93
N ILE A 73 71.16 -43.49 50.97
CA ILE A 73 69.83 -43.77 50.42
C ILE A 73 68.77 -42.91 51.11
N GLN A 74 68.84 -42.75 52.44
CA GLN A 74 67.90 -41.90 53.17
C GLN A 74 68.10 -40.42 52.80
N ALA A 75 69.34 -39.95 52.66
CA ALA A 75 69.64 -38.59 52.23
C ALA A 75 69.12 -38.32 50.80
N LEU A 76 69.38 -39.23 49.85
CA LEU A 76 68.89 -39.14 48.48
C LEU A 76 67.36 -39.20 48.41
N LYS A 77 66.71 -40.05 49.21
CA LYS A 77 65.24 -40.11 49.31
C LYS A 77 64.66 -38.79 49.84
N ALA A 78 65.27 -38.20 50.86
CA ALA A 78 64.87 -36.91 51.39
C ALA A 78 65.03 -35.80 50.34
N GLN A 79 66.15 -35.81 49.59
CA GLN A 79 66.42 -34.83 48.54
C GLN A 79 65.46 -34.97 47.35
N LEU A 80 65.11 -36.20 46.95
CA LEU A 80 64.09 -36.47 45.95
C LEU A 80 62.70 -36.04 46.41
N GLY A 81 62.37 -36.28 47.69
CA GLY A 81 61.12 -35.83 48.30
C GLY A 81 60.99 -34.30 48.33
N ALA A 82 62.04 -33.61 48.78
CA ALA A 82 62.09 -32.15 48.77
C ALA A 82 61.94 -31.58 47.34
N GLY A 83 62.68 -32.14 46.37
CA GLY A 83 62.57 -31.73 44.98
C GLY A 83 61.22 -32.04 44.32
N ALA A 84 60.50 -33.06 44.79
CA ALA A 84 59.12 -33.34 44.35
C ALA A 84 58.15 -32.28 44.90
N VAL A 85 58.25 -31.94 46.19
CA VAL A 85 57.43 -30.90 46.82
C VAL A 85 57.67 -29.52 46.18
N GLU A 86 58.91 -29.17 45.88
CA GLU A 86 59.23 -27.93 45.16
C GLU A 86 58.61 -27.89 43.76
N ARG A 87 58.66 -29.01 43.02
CA ARG A 87 58.02 -29.12 41.71
C ARG A 87 56.50 -28.99 41.80
N ASP A 88 55.87 -29.67 42.74
CA ASP A 88 54.42 -29.60 42.94
C ASP A 88 53.98 -28.19 43.34
N LEU A 89 54.75 -27.52 44.20
CA LEU A 89 54.50 -26.12 44.58
C LEU A 89 54.65 -25.18 43.38
N ALA A 90 55.70 -25.33 42.57
CA ALA A 90 55.91 -24.53 41.37
C ALA A 90 54.77 -24.71 40.36
N VAL A 91 54.31 -25.95 40.16
CA VAL A 91 53.16 -26.26 39.29
C VAL A 91 51.88 -25.65 39.85
N ALA A 92 51.61 -25.79 41.15
CA ALA A 92 50.43 -25.22 41.79
C ALA A 92 50.39 -23.68 41.68
N GLN A 93 51.53 -23.02 41.87
CA GLN A 93 51.65 -21.57 41.73
C GLN A 93 51.42 -21.13 40.27
N ALA A 94 52.00 -21.84 39.31
CA ALA A 94 51.79 -21.56 37.88
C ALA A 94 50.32 -21.75 37.48
N LEU A 95 49.68 -22.84 37.91
CA LEU A 95 48.27 -23.11 37.65
C LEU A 95 47.38 -22.04 38.27
N SER A 96 47.63 -21.64 39.52
CA SER A 96 46.85 -20.59 40.17
C SER A 96 46.95 -19.24 39.44
N ALA A 97 48.13 -18.90 38.89
CA ALA A 97 48.29 -17.70 38.09
C ALA A 97 47.48 -17.76 36.78
N VAL A 98 47.51 -18.91 36.08
CA VAL A 98 46.75 -19.14 34.85
C VAL A 98 45.25 -19.14 35.11
N GLU A 99 44.79 -19.75 36.19
CA GLU A 99 43.38 -19.76 36.60
C GLU A 99 42.87 -18.34 36.87
N LYS A 100 43.64 -17.52 37.60
CA LYS A 100 43.29 -16.11 37.82
C LYS A 100 43.19 -15.32 36.53
N GLN A 101 44.13 -15.53 35.60
CA GLN A 101 44.08 -14.89 34.28
C GLN A 101 42.88 -15.34 33.46
N ARG A 102 42.59 -16.65 33.44
CA ARG A 102 41.41 -17.22 32.78
C ARG A 102 40.13 -16.61 33.33
N ASP A 103 40.00 -16.55 34.65
CA ASP A 103 38.81 -16.02 35.31
C ASP A 103 38.64 -14.51 35.06
N ALA A 104 39.75 -13.75 35.05
CA ALA A 104 39.73 -12.34 34.66
C ALA A 104 39.27 -12.15 33.21
N MET A 105 39.82 -12.92 32.26
CA MET A 105 39.42 -12.86 30.84
C MET A 105 37.97 -13.30 30.63
N ALA A 106 37.51 -14.34 31.34
CA ALA A 106 36.13 -14.80 31.27
C ALA A 106 35.15 -13.72 31.76
N ASN A 107 35.47 -13.06 32.87
CA ASN A 107 34.68 -11.95 33.38
C ASN A 107 34.66 -10.75 32.43
N GLU A 108 35.78 -10.44 31.79
CA GLU A 108 35.87 -9.35 30.82
C GLU A 108 35.09 -9.65 29.53
N LEU A 109 35.17 -10.88 29.01
CA LEU A 109 34.37 -11.34 27.88
C LEU A 109 32.86 -11.27 28.19
N GLU A 110 32.45 -11.67 29.39
CA GLU A 110 31.05 -11.59 29.81
C GLU A 110 30.56 -10.14 29.89
N ARG A 111 31.36 -9.24 30.47
CA ARG A 111 31.06 -7.79 30.49
C ARG A 111 30.95 -7.21 29.08
N MET A 112 31.85 -7.58 28.18
CA MET A 112 31.82 -7.11 26.79
C MET A 112 30.59 -7.64 26.04
N ARG A 113 30.19 -8.90 26.26
CA ARG A 113 28.96 -9.46 25.69
C ARG A 113 27.72 -8.75 26.20
N GLN A 114 27.62 -8.51 27.51
CA GLN A 114 26.51 -7.77 28.10
C GLN A 114 26.46 -6.32 27.57
N ALA A 115 27.60 -5.64 27.52
CA ALA A 115 27.70 -4.30 26.94
C ALA A 115 27.27 -4.29 25.47
N GLN A 116 27.69 -5.27 24.67
CA GLN A 116 27.28 -5.40 23.27
C GLN A 116 25.77 -5.65 23.13
N GLN A 117 25.20 -6.54 23.95
CA GLN A 117 23.75 -6.81 23.94
C GLN A 117 22.94 -5.57 24.33
N THR A 118 23.34 -4.86 25.37
CA THR A 118 22.66 -3.61 25.79
C THR A 118 22.79 -2.52 24.71
N ALA A 119 23.96 -2.37 24.09
CA ALA A 119 24.15 -1.43 22.99
C ALA A 119 23.27 -1.77 21.78
N TYR A 120 23.14 -3.05 21.44
CA TYR A 120 22.26 -3.52 20.38
C TYR A 120 20.78 -3.25 20.69
N GLN A 121 20.32 -3.58 21.90
CA GLN A 121 18.95 -3.30 22.34
C GLN A 121 18.65 -1.79 22.34
N LEU A 122 19.59 -0.96 22.81
CA LEU A 122 19.45 0.49 22.79
C LEU A 122 19.38 1.04 21.35
N ALA A 123 20.20 0.51 20.45
CA ALA A 123 20.17 0.89 19.04
C ALA A 123 18.82 0.52 18.38
N GLN A 124 18.29 -0.68 18.66
CA GLN A 124 16.96 -1.09 18.20
C GLN A 124 15.85 -0.20 18.76
N ALA A 125 15.89 0.10 20.06
CA ALA A 125 14.91 0.96 20.71
C ALA A 125 14.92 2.40 20.14
N ARG A 126 16.11 2.97 19.90
CA ARG A 126 16.25 4.28 19.25
C ARG A 126 15.70 4.28 17.82
N LEU A 127 16.03 3.25 17.03
CA LEU A 127 15.51 3.13 15.68
C LEU A 127 13.97 3.01 15.67
N ALA A 128 13.40 2.21 16.57
CA ALA A 128 11.95 2.11 16.72
C ALA A 128 11.30 3.44 17.10
N GLN A 129 11.92 4.19 18.03
CA GLN A 129 11.45 5.51 18.44
C GLN A 129 11.53 6.54 17.29
N GLU A 130 12.62 6.54 16.53
CA GLU A 130 12.78 7.40 15.35
C GLU A 130 11.74 7.08 14.28
N LEU A 131 11.52 5.79 13.97
CA LEU A 131 10.49 5.35 13.04
C LEU A 131 9.09 5.79 13.50
N GLN A 132 8.77 5.63 14.78
CA GLN A 132 7.50 6.09 15.34
C GLN A 132 7.34 7.62 15.26
N SER A 133 8.40 8.37 15.54
CA SER A 133 8.41 9.83 15.44
C SER A 133 8.21 10.31 14.00
N VAL A 134 8.88 9.67 13.04
CA VAL A 134 8.72 9.97 11.61
C VAL A 134 7.31 9.61 11.14
N ALA A 135 6.79 8.44 11.52
CA ALA A 135 5.43 8.03 11.19
C ALA A 135 4.40 9.02 11.75
N ALA A 136 4.51 9.41 13.02
CA ALA A 136 3.61 10.39 13.63
C ALA A 136 3.65 11.75 12.91
N LYS A 137 4.84 12.25 12.54
CA LYS A 137 4.97 13.48 11.75
C LYS A 137 4.30 13.34 10.39
N LYS A 138 4.49 12.21 9.70
CA LYS A 138 3.87 11.96 8.40
C LYS A 138 2.35 11.85 8.50
N ASP A 139 1.82 11.21 9.53
CA ASP A 139 0.38 11.14 9.77
C ASP A 139 -0.23 12.53 10.03
N THR A 140 0.46 13.38 10.79
CA THR A 140 0.01 14.77 10.99
C THR A 140 0.04 15.59 9.70
N GLU A 141 1.08 15.42 8.87
CA GLU A 141 1.20 16.09 7.57
C GLU A 141 0.10 15.61 6.61
N ILE A 142 -0.17 14.30 6.58
CA ILE A 142 -1.26 13.72 5.78
C ILE A 142 -2.62 14.27 6.23
N GLN A 143 -2.88 14.35 7.54
CA GLN A 143 -4.13 14.92 8.06
C GLN A 143 -4.29 16.41 7.70
N GLN A 144 -3.20 17.18 7.79
CA GLN A 144 -3.19 18.59 7.37
C GLN A 144 -3.47 18.73 5.86
N LEU A 145 -2.80 17.95 5.01
CA LEU A 145 -3.03 17.98 3.56
C LEU A 145 -4.45 17.53 3.19
N LYS A 146 -4.99 16.51 3.86
CA LYS A 146 -6.38 16.07 3.65
C LYS A 146 -7.39 17.17 4.00
N SER A 147 -7.25 17.80 5.16
CA SER A 147 -8.14 18.89 5.56
C SER A 147 -8.03 20.10 4.63
N GLN A 148 -6.84 20.43 4.12
CA GLN A 148 -6.66 21.46 3.08
C GLN A 148 -7.33 21.10 1.76
N LEU A 149 -7.23 19.84 1.33
CA LEU A 149 -7.89 19.34 0.12
C LEU A 149 -9.42 19.40 0.27
N GLU A 150 -9.96 18.90 1.38
CA GLU A 150 -11.40 18.95 1.67
C GLU A 150 -11.91 20.40 1.73
N ALA A 151 -11.19 21.30 2.40
CA ALA A 151 -11.54 22.72 2.43
C ALA A 151 -11.50 23.34 1.02
N GLY A 152 -10.49 23.01 0.21
CA GLY A 152 -10.39 23.45 -1.17
C GLY A 152 -11.51 22.91 -2.07
N GLU A 153 -11.93 21.66 -1.88
CA GLU A 153 -13.07 21.08 -2.58
C GLU A 153 -14.39 21.76 -2.22
N VAL A 154 -14.60 22.08 -0.93
CA VAL A 154 -15.78 22.83 -0.47
C VAL A 154 -15.81 24.23 -1.10
N VAL A 155 -14.68 24.94 -1.11
CA VAL A 155 -14.57 26.27 -1.76
C VAL A 155 -14.88 26.17 -3.25
N ARG A 156 -14.34 25.16 -3.95
CA ARG A 156 -14.63 24.95 -5.38
C ARG A 156 -16.10 24.63 -5.64
N ARG A 157 -16.72 23.77 -4.83
CA ARG A 157 -18.16 23.46 -4.94
C ARG A 157 -19.01 24.69 -4.71
N LEU A 158 -18.67 25.51 -3.72
CA LEU A 158 -19.38 26.76 -3.44
C LEU A 158 -19.27 27.73 -4.61
N ALA A 159 -18.05 27.96 -5.12
CA ALA A 159 -17.82 28.83 -6.27
C ALA A 159 -18.58 28.37 -7.52
N VAL A 160 -18.61 27.06 -7.80
CA VAL A 160 -19.40 26.49 -8.90
C VAL A 160 -20.89 26.67 -8.65
N SER A 161 -21.38 26.40 -7.43
CA SER A 161 -22.78 26.58 -7.08
C SER A 161 -23.21 28.03 -7.25
N GLU A 162 -22.43 28.98 -6.74
CA GLU A 162 -22.69 30.42 -6.87
C GLU A 162 -22.74 30.83 -8.35
N ALA A 163 -21.74 30.44 -9.15
CA ALA A 163 -21.73 30.72 -10.58
C ALA A 163 -22.95 30.12 -11.31
N VAL A 164 -23.31 28.87 -11.01
CA VAL A 164 -24.49 28.21 -11.59
C VAL A 164 -25.78 28.91 -11.17
N THR A 165 -25.90 29.39 -9.92
CA THR A 165 -27.09 30.11 -9.48
C THR A 165 -27.27 31.44 -10.20
N VAL A 166 -26.18 32.18 -10.44
CA VAL A 166 -26.22 33.43 -11.22
C VAL A 166 -26.68 33.15 -12.65
N VAL A 167 -26.04 32.20 -13.33
CA VAL A 167 -26.41 31.83 -14.72
C VAL A 167 -27.84 31.30 -14.80
N THR A 168 -28.28 30.53 -13.79
CA THR A 168 -29.66 30.02 -13.72
C THR A 168 -30.67 31.16 -13.62
N ARG A 169 -30.38 32.16 -12.77
CA ARG A 169 -31.23 33.34 -12.61
C ARG A 169 -31.28 34.17 -13.89
N GLU A 170 -30.15 34.47 -14.51
CA GLU A 170 -30.09 35.19 -15.78
C GLU A 170 -30.85 34.46 -16.88
N ARG A 171 -30.70 33.13 -16.98
CA ARG A 171 -31.46 32.30 -17.91
C ARG A 171 -32.97 32.38 -17.67
N ASP A 172 -33.41 32.32 -16.42
CA ASP A 172 -34.83 32.35 -16.08
C ASP A 172 -35.44 33.73 -16.32
N GLU A 173 -34.70 34.81 -16.03
CA GLU A 173 -35.08 36.19 -16.38
C GLU A 173 -35.21 36.35 -17.90
N LEU A 174 -34.21 35.95 -18.69
CA LEU A 174 -34.26 36.00 -20.15
C LEU A 174 -35.38 35.14 -20.74
N LYS A 175 -35.66 33.97 -20.16
CA LYS A 175 -36.77 33.10 -20.58
C LYS A 175 -38.12 33.77 -20.34
N ASN A 176 -38.29 34.44 -19.21
CA ASN A 176 -39.52 35.17 -18.89
C ASN A 176 -39.70 36.38 -19.81
N ASP A 177 -38.64 37.14 -20.05
CA ASP A 177 -38.66 38.28 -20.99
C ASP A 177 -38.99 37.83 -22.40
N LEU A 178 -38.37 36.72 -22.86
CA LEU A 178 -38.67 36.14 -24.17
C LEU A 178 -40.14 35.72 -24.27
N ASN A 179 -40.68 35.03 -23.26
CA ASN A 179 -42.09 34.66 -23.24
C ASN A 179 -43.01 35.87 -23.27
N LEU A 180 -42.67 36.94 -22.53
CA LEU A 180 -43.43 38.18 -22.50
C LEU A 180 -43.43 38.87 -23.87
N VAL A 181 -42.29 38.93 -24.55
CA VAL A 181 -42.18 39.47 -25.92
C VAL A 181 -42.98 38.62 -26.91
N VAL A 182 -42.89 37.29 -26.82
CA VAL A 182 -43.65 36.37 -27.69
C VAL A 182 -45.15 36.57 -27.51
N VAL A 183 -45.64 36.62 -26.27
CA VAL A 183 -47.06 36.85 -25.97
C VAL A 183 -47.52 38.23 -26.43
N LYS A 184 -46.74 39.29 -26.19
CA LYS A 184 -47.05 40.64 -26.69
C LYS A 184 -47.17 40.66 -28.21
N LYS A 185 -46.21 40.07 -28.92
CA LYS A 185 -46.24 39.99 -30.38
C LYS A 185 -47.45 39.21 -30.88
N GLN A 186 -47.80 38.10 -30.24
CA GLN A 186 -49.01 37.34 -30.58
C GLN A 186 -50.29 38.17 -30.37
N LEU A 187 -50.38 38.94 -29.28
CA LEU A 187 -51.51 39.84 -29.01
C LEU A 187 -51.58 40.99 -30.01
N GLU A 188 -50.45 41.60 -30.36
CA GLU A 188 -50.36 42.65 -31.38
C GLU A 188 -50.77 42.10 -32.77
N GLU A 189 -50.25 40.94 -33.16
CA GLU A 189 -50.64 40.28 -34.40
C GLU A 189 -52.14 39.93 -34.42
N ALA A 190 -52.70 39.45 -33.31
CA ALA A 190 -54.12 39.15 -33.18
C ALA A 190 -54.97 40.43 -33.28
N ALA A 191 -54.59 41.49 -32.57
CA ALA A 191 -55.29 42.77 -32.60
C ALA A 191 -55.27 43.41 -34.00
N ILE A 192 -54.13 43.36 -34.69
CA ILE A 192 -54.01 43.84 -36.08
C ILE A 192 -54.91 43.02 -37.01
N LYS A 193 -54.88 41.68 -36.89
CA LYS A 193 -55.76 40.80 -37.68
C LYS A 193 -57.23 41.09 -37.42
N GLU A 194 -57.62 41.30 -36.17
CA GLU A 194 -59.00 41.62 -35.79
C GLU A 194 -59.44 42.99 -36.33
N GLN A 195 -58.59 44.01 -36.23
CA GLN A 195 -58.87 45.33 -36.82
C GLN A 195 -59.08 45.25 -38.33
N TYR A 196 -58.20 44.55 -39.06
CA TYR A 196 -58.38 44.37 -40.50
C TYR A 196 -59.60 43.52 -40.83
N ALA A 197 -59.93 42.50 -40.04
CA ALA A 197 -61.14 41.70 -40.22
C ALA A 197 -62.41 42.54 -40.05
N LEU A 198 -62.44 43.44 -39.06
CA LEU A 198 -63.55 44.39 -38.87
C LEU A 198 -63.65 45.37 -40.05
N GLN A 199 -62.53 45.97 -40.48
CA GLN A 199 -62.53 46.88 -41.63
C GLN A 199 -63.03 46.20 -42.91
N LEU A 200 -62.58 44.97 -43.18
CA LEU A 200 -63.05 44.20 -44.33
C LEU A 200 -64.55 43.92 -44.23
N ARG A 201 -65.04 43.52 -43.05
CA ARG A 201 -66.47 43.28 -42.82
C ARG A 201 -67.31 44.54 -43.03
N ASP A 202 -66.85 45.69 -42.55
CA ASP A 202 -67.53 46.98 -42.76
C ASP A 202 -67.56 47.36 -44.24
N ARG A 203 -66.44 47.16 -44.96
CA ARG A 203 -66.35 47.42 -46.41
C ARG A 203 -67.25 46.49 -47.20
N ASP A 204 -67.28 45.20 -46.87
CA ASP A 204 -68.17 44.22 -47.49
C ASP A 204 -69.64 44.57 -47.25
N GLY A 205 -69.97 45.04 -46.05
CA GLY A 205 -71.31 45.54 -45.72
C GLY A 205 -71.71 46.76 -46.56
N GLU A 206 -70.79 47.71 -46.76
CA GLU A 206 -71.03 48.89 -47.60
C GLU A 206 -71.16 48.53 -49.08
N ILE A 207 -70.31 47.62 -49.58
CA ILE A 207 -70.41 47.07 -50.94
C ILE A 207 -71.79 46.41 -51.13
N ALA A 208 -72.26 45.64 -50.15
CA ALA A 208 -73.58 45.01 -50.22
C ALA A 208 -74.72 46.03 -50.30
N ARG A 209 -74.67 47.11 -49.50
CA ARG A 209 -75.65 48.21 -49.57
C ARG A 209 -75.63 48.94 -50.90
N LEU A 210 -74.45 49.28 -51.41
CA LEU A 210 -74.30 49.95 -52.70
C LEU A 210 -74.79 49.06 -53.85
N ARG A 211 -74.56 47.74 -53.77
CA ARG A 211 -75.11 46.78 -54.73
C ARG A 211 -76.63 46.74 -54.68
N ASP A 212 -77.25 46.69 -53.49
CA ASP A 212 -78.71 46.72 -53.33
C ASP A 212 -79.31 48.06 -53.84
N MET A 213 -78.69 49.19 -53.50
CA MET A 213 -79.13 50.50 -53.96
C MET A 213 -79.03 50.64 -55.47
N LYS A 214 -77.94 50.17 -56.09
CA LYS A 214 -77.78 50.13 -57.55
C LYS A 214 -78.88 49.27 -58.19
N ALA A 215 -79.18 48.10 -57.63
CA ALA A 215 -80.23 47.24 -58.13
C ALA A 215 -81.62 47.91 -58.07
N ARG A 216 -81.97 48.58 -56.96
CA ARG A 216 -83.26 49.28 -56.79
C ARG A 216 -83.40 50.52 -57.68
N LEU A 217 -82.35 51.32 -57.81
CA LEU A 217 -82.38 52.52 -58.67
C LEU A 217 -82.48 52.12 -60.15
N SER A 218 -81.78 51.06 -60.55
CA SER A 218 -81.81 50.57 -61.93
C SER A 218 -83.19 50.07 -62.36
N THR A 219 -83.97 49.46 -61.47
CA THR A 219 -85.31 48.96 -61.83
C THR A 219 -86.37 50.06 -61.86
N LYS A 220 -86.30 51.04 -60.95
CA LYS A 220 -87.34 52.07 -60.83
C LYS A 220 -87.14 53.25 -61.80
N MET A 221 -85.90 53.70 -61.99
CA MET A 221 -85.60 54.83 -62.88
C MET A 221 -85.91 54.51 -64.34
N VAL A 222 -85.64 53.28 -64.79
CA VAL A 222 -85.81 52.89 -66.20
C VAL A 222 -87.31 52.87 -66.59
N GLY A 223 -88.18 52.33 -65.72
CA GLY A 223 -89.64 52.35 -65.93
C GLY A 223 -90.21 53.76 -66.01
N GLU A 224 -89.92 54.60 -65.02
CA GLU A 224 -90.46 55.97 -64.94
C GLU A 224 -89.99 56.87 -66.11
N THR A 225 -88.76 56.65 -66.63
CA THR A 225 -88.27 57.41 -67.80
C THR A 225 -88.94 57.04 -69.13
N LEU A 226 -89.31 55.77 -69.34
CA LEU A 226 -89.97 55.35 -70.58
C LEU A 226 -91.37 55.96 -70.68
N GLU A 227 -92.14 55.91 -69.60
CA GLU A 227 -93.50 56.45 -69.53
C GLU A 227 -93.53 57.95 -69.85
N GLN A 228 -92.70 58.76 -69.18
CA GLN A 228 -92.61 60.20 -69.44
C GLN A 228 -92.15 60.53 -70.85
N HIS A 229 -91.22 59.74 -71.42
CA HIS A 229 -90.75 59.94 -72.78
C HIS A 229 -91.87 59.73 -73.80
N CYS A 230 -92.62 58.62 -73.70
CA CYS A 230 -93.75 58.34 -74.58
C CYS A 230 -94.85 59.40 -74.48
N GLU A 231 -95.17 59.86 -73.26
CA GLU A 231 -96.16 60.93 -73.05
C GLU A 231 -95.72 62.26 -73.68
N THR A 232 -94.45 62.61 -73.53
CA THR A 232 -93.90 63.87 -74.06
C THR A 232 -93.88 63.87 -75.59
N GLU A 233 -93.42 62.78 -76.21
CA GLU A 233 -93.35 62.67 -77.67
C GLU A 233 -94.74 62.68 -78.32
N PHE A 234 -95.73 62.05 -77.69
CA PHE A 234 -97.12 62.15 -78.17
C PHE A 234 -97.64 63.59 -78.12
N ASN A 235 -97.53 64.26 -76.97
CA ASN A 235 -98.03 65.62 -76.80
C ASN A 235 -97.36 66.63 -77.75
N ARG A 236 -96.13 66.36 -78.19
CA ARG A 236 -95.41 67.18 -79.17
C ARG A 236 -96.07 67.21 -80.55
N ILE A 237 -96.61 66.08 -81.02
CA ILE A 237 -97.26 65.99 -82.34
C ILE A 237 -98.79 66.07 -82.25
N ARG A 238 -99.36 65.90 -81.05
CA ARG A 238 -100.80 65.91 -80.77
C ARG A 238 -101.53 67.07 -81.44
N ALA A 239 -101.07 68.30 -81.20
CA ALA A 239 -101.74 69.49 -81.73
C ALA A 239 -101.80 69.54 -83.27
N THR A 240 -100.83 68.92 -83.95
CA THR A 240 -100.68 68.98 -85.41
C THR A 240 -101.35 67.80 -86.13
N ALA A 241 -101.24 66.59 -85.59
CA ALA A 241 -101.70 65.37 -86.23
C ALA A 241 -102.99 64.81 -85.62
N PHE A 242 -103.22 65.02 -84.31
CA PHE A 242 -104.33 64.44 -83.57
C PHE A 242 -104.97 65.46 -82.60
N PRO A 243 -105.62 66.53 -83.11
CA PRO A 243 -105.98 67.69 -82.29
C PRO A 243 -106.96 67.37 -81.15
N ARG A 244 -107.77 66.33 -81.31
CA ARG A 244 -108.79 65.88 -80.36
C ARG A 244 -108.40 64.62 -79.59
N ALA A 245 -107.27 64.00 -79.91
CA ALA A 245 -106.80 62.83 -79.22
C ALA A 245 -106.03 63.19 -77.95
N TYR A 246 -106.06 62.30 -76.96
CA TYR A 246 -105.21 62.40 -75.78
C TYR A 246 -104.52 61.07 -75.52
N PHE A 247 -103.35 61.15 -74.89
CA PHE A 247 -102.56 60.01 -74.45
C PHE A 247 -102.11 60.30 -73.02
N GLU A 248 -102.64 59.55 -72.07
CA GLU A 248 -102.39 59.76 -70.65
C GLU A 248 -102.42 58.44 -69.89
N LYS A 249 -102.05 58.47 -68.61
CA LYS A 249 -102.13 57.28 -67.77
C LYS A 249 -103.57 56.80 -67.69
N ASP A 250 -103.77 55.53 -68.03
CA ASP A 250 -105.09 54.91 -67.91
C ASP A 250 -105.47 54.86 -66.42
N ASN A 251 -106.51 55.59 -66.04
CA ASN A 251 -107.00 55.63 -64.65
C ASN A 251 -108.45 55.11 -64.54
N ASP A 252 -109.03 54.58 -65.62
CA ASP A 252 -110.43 54.13 -65.66
C ASP A 252 -110.52 52.60 -65.71
N ALA A 253 -110.82 51.96 -64.57
CA ALA A 253 -110.83 50.50 -64.41
C ALA A 253 -112.21 49.84 -64.63
N ARG A 254 -113.19 50.55 -65.22
CA ARG A 254 -114.61 50.13 -65.22
C ARG A 254 -114.92 48.86 -66.05
N SER A 255 -114.02 48.38 -66.90
CA SER A 255 -114.19 47.17 -67.74
C SER A 255 -113.27 45.98 -67.38
N GLY A 256 -112.48 46.06 -66.31
CA GLY A 256 -111.73 44.92 -65.75
C GLY A 256 -110.28 44.71 -66.22
N SER A 257 -109.80 45.46 -67.21
CA SER A 257 -108.37 45.55 -67.56
C SER A 257 -107.90 47.00 -67.58
N LYS A 258 -106.72 47.26 -67.01
CA LYS A 258 -106.09 48.59 -66.92
C LYS A 258 -104.74 48.54 -67.63
N GLY A 259 -104.47 49.50 -68.52
CA GLY A 259 -103.15 49.69 -69.11
C GLY A 259 -102.28 50.66 -68.31
N ASP A 260 -101.04 50.87 -68.73
CA ASP A 260 -100.19 51.92 -68.17
C ASP A 260 -100.59 53.28 -68.75
N TYR A 261 -100.84 53.34 -70.06
CA TYR A 261 -101.33 54.52 -70.77
C TYR A 261 -102.47 54.14 -71.71
N ILE A 262 -103.35 55.10 -71.99
CA ILE A 262 -104.45 54.97 -72.95
C ILE A 262 -104.40 56.11 -73.95
N PHE A 263 -104.50 55.78 -75.23
CA PHE A 263 -104.73 56.71 -76.31
C PHE A 263 -106.22 56.69 -76.67
N ARG A 264 -106.88 57.84 -76.73
CA ARG A 264 -108.28 57.95 -77.16
C ARG A 264 -108.46 59.14 -78.09
N ASP A 265 -109.18 58.94 -79.19
CA ASP A 265 -109.51 59.98 -80.19
C ASP A 265 -111.03 60.09 -80.38
N VAL A 266 -111.52 61.31 -80.58
CA VAL A 266 -112.96 61.63 -80.63
C VAL A 266 -113.32 62.48 -81.85
N ASP A 267 -114.52 62.28 -82.39
CA ASP A 267 -115.02 63.02 -83.55
C ASP A 267 -115.51 64.44 -83.22
N ASP A 268 -116.00 65.16 -84.25
CA ASP A 268 -116.53 66.51 -84.08
C ASP A 268 -117.76 66.59 -83.17
N ALA A 269 -118.50 65.48 -83.02
CA ALA A 269 -119.68 65.35 -82.16
C ALA A 269 -119.37 64.78 -80.77
N GLY A 270 -118.10 64.46 -80.48
CA GLY A 270 -117.64 63.91 -79.20
C GLY A 270 -117.79 62.39 -79.05
N ASN A 271 -118.06 61.66 -80.14
CA ASN A 271 -118.08 60.20 -80.13
C ASN A 271 -116.66 59.64 -80.22
N GLU A 272 -116.37 58.59 -79.48
CA GLU A 272 -115.09 57.89 -79.52
C GLU A 272 -114.88 57.21 -80.88
N ILE A 273 -113.81 57.58 -81.57
CA ILE A 273 -113.42 56.97 -82.86
C ILE A 273 -112.54 55.75 -82.59
N VAL A 274 -111.57 55.90 -81.69
CA VAL A 274 -110.63 54.83 -81.34
C VAL A 274 -110.14 54.99 -79.91
N SER A 275 -109.95 53.87 -79.23
CA SER A 275 -109.25 53.79 -77.95
C SER A 275 -108.28 52.62 -77.98
N ILE A 276 -107.02 52.88 -77.66
CA ILE A 276 -105.93 51.89 -77.63
C ILE A 276 -105.23 51.97 -76.27
N MET A 277 -105.16 50.83 -75.59
CA MET A 277 -104.51 50.67 -74.31
C MET A 277 -103.07 50.18 -74.52
N PHE A 278 -102.11 50.81 -73.84
CA PHE A 278 -100.68 50.49 -73.90
C PHE A 278 -100.21 49.94 -72.55
N GLU A 279 -99.44 48.86 -72.61
CA GLU A 279 -98.70 48.31 -71.48
C GLU A 279 -97.21 48.59 -71.71
N MET A 280 -96.61 49.42 -70.87
CA MET A 280 -95.24 49.91 -70.99
C MET A 280 -94.31 48.96 -70.25
N LYS A 281 -93.78 47.97 -70.97
CA LYS A 281 -92.74 47.07 -70.45
C LYS A 281 -91.40 47.46 -71.02
N ASN A 282 -90.43 47.68 -70.14
CA ASN A 282 -89.02 47.61 -70.48
C ASN A 282 -88.58 46.14 -70.30
N GLU A 283 -88.03 45.53 -71.34
CA GLU A 283 -87.31 44.26 -71.21
C GLU A 283 -86.01 44.40 -70.41
#